data_AF-A0A841U194-F1
#
_entry.id   AF-A0A841U194-F1
#
_cell.length_a   1.000
_cell.length_b   1.000
_cell.length_c   1.000
_cell.angle_alpha   90.00
_cell.angle_beta   90.00
_cell.angle_gamma   90.00
#
_symmetry.space_group_name_H-M   'P 1'
#
loop_
_entity.id
_entity.type
_entity.pdbx_description
1 polymer ?
#
loop_
_entity_poly.entity_id
_entity_poly.type
_entity_poly.pdbx_seq_one_letter_code
_entity_poly.pdbx_strand_id
1 'polypeptide(L)'
;MELRAAIVSAAEALAGSGLRFEDFDKAACNEQLWHLTKEGGFRIREDAAPANGIRDIFSNGWRYATECATATVIAVYRGVLATMREPDFNSLFSGLLLYDWHTDSDLRLTVRQDAKESFPGDLLYFANPDFDPDDAIWRGENVVKISDNLYYGHPFGIVPGETIVAGLNRHRRPGSSVSAYLKDDVVYPDYAYLSQFAAVGDPRRIFARIGSRRYVW
;
A
#
# COMPACT_ATOMS: atom_id res chain seq x y z
N MET A 1 -10.49 13.34 3.32
CA MET A 1 -9.22 13.84 2.75
C MET A 1 -8.01 13.36 3.55
N GLU A 2 -8.06 13.33 4.88
CA GLU A 2 -6.89 12.97 5.71
C GLU A 2 -6.35 11.55 5.46
N LEU A 3 -7.20 10.52 5.36
CA LEU A 3 -6.73 9.15 5.13
C LEU A 3 -5.98 8.97 3.80
N ARG A 4 -6.46 9.58 2.71
CA ARG A 4 -5.77 9.55 1.41
C ARG A 4 -4.35 10.11 1.50
N ALA A 5 -4.21 11.28 2.11
CA ALA A 5 -2.91 11.90 2.33
C ALA A 5 -2.01 11.06 3.26
N ALA A 6 -2.59 10.42 4.28
CA ALA A 6 -1.87 9.52 5.17
C ALA A 6 -1.37 8.25 4.46
N ILE A 7 -2.16 7.69 3.54
CA ILE A 7 -1.76 6.53 2.70
C ILE A 7 -0.62 6.94 1.76
N VAL A 8 -0.70 8.11 1.12
CA VAL A 8 0.40 8.62 0.28
C VAL A 8 1.69 8.76 1.10
N SER A 9 1.61 9.41 2.27
CA SER A 9 2.76 9.57 3.16
C SER A 9 3.31 8.23 3.66
N ALA A 10 2.43 7.25 3.90
CA ALA A 10 2.84 5.90 4.24
C ALA A 10 3.58 5.22 3.07
N ALA A 11 3.07 5.30 1.84
CA ALA A 11 3.73 4.72 0.68
C ALA A 11 5.14 5.33 0.46
N GLU A 12 5.27 6.65 0.61
CA GLU A 12 6.57 7.34 0.58
C GLU A 12 7.53 6.85 1.68
N ALA A 13 7.04 6.71 2.91
CA ALA A 13 7.85 6.20 4.02
C ALA A 13 8.25 4.73 3.82
N LEU A 14 7.35 3.91 3.23
CA LEU A 14 7.63 2.50 2.97
C LEU A 14 8.71 2.33 1.91
N ALA A 15 8.67 3.14 0.85
CA ALA A 15 9.71 3.18 -0.19
C ALA A 15 11.11 3.46 0.39
N GLY A 16 11.20 4.23 1.48
CA GLY A 16 12.44 4.55 2.18
C GLY A 16 12.82 3.60 3.32
N SER A 17 11.98 2.60 3.63
CA SER A 17 12.12 1.76 4.84
C SER A 17 13.18 0.65 4.73
N GLY A 18 13.58 0.30 3.50
CA GLY A 18 14.42 -0.87 3.22
C GLY A 18 13.66 -2.20 3.16
N LEU A 19 12.31 -2.17 3.13
CA LEU A 19 11.48 -3.35 2.84
C LEU A 19 11.95 -4.02 1.55
N ARG A 20 12.22 -5.33 1.61
CA ARG A 20 12.67 -6.10 0.44
C ARG A 20 11.50 -6.75 -0.28
N PHE A 21 11.70 -7.03 -1.56
CA PHE A 21 10.74 -7.78 -2.37
C PHE A 21 11.15 -9.25 -2.43
N GLU A 22 10.21 -10.14 -2.12
CA GLU A 22 10.38 -11.59 -2.18
C GLU A 22 9.02 -12.23 -2.49
N ASP A 23 9.05 -13.41 -3.10
CA ASP A 23 7.90 -14.31 -3.21
C ASP A 23 7.43 -14.77 -1.82
N PHE A 24 6.20 -15.30 -1.73
CA PHE A 24 5.62 -15.79 -0.48
C PHE A 24 6.47 -16.85 0.24
N ASP A 25 7.13 -17.75 -0.49
CA ASP A 25 7.97 -18.82 0.08
C ASP A 25 9.27 -18.29 0.70
N LYS A 26 9.68 -17.08 0.33
CA LYS A 26 10.88 -16.38 0.83
C LYS A 26 10.53 -15.15 1.68
N ALA A 27 9.25 -14.96 1.99
CA ALA A 27 8.81 -13.86 2.82
C ALA A 27 9.53 -13.89 4.18
N ALA A 28 9.82 -12.70 4.72
CA ALA A 28 10.52 -12.55 5.98
C ALA A 28 9.91 -11.42 6.79
N CYS A 29 9.91 -11.56 8.12
CA CYS A 29 9.44 -10.53 9.03
C CYS A 29 10.24 -10.51 10.34
N ASN A 30 10.10 -9.43 11.12
CA ASN A 30 10.64 -9.39 12.47
C ASN A 30 9.84 -10.30 13.41
N GLU A 31 10.37 -11.49 13.69
CA GLU A 31 9.68 -12.51 14.50
C GLU A 31 9.47 -12.14 15.99
N GLN A 32 10.06 -11.02 16.44
CA GLN A 32 9.76 -10.45 17.75
C GLN A 32 8.34 -9.86 17.83
N LEU A 33 7.74 -9.52 16.70
CA LEU A 33 6.42 -8.89 16.60
C LEU A 33 5.43 -9.71 15.79
N TRP A 34 5.93 -10.55 14.88
CA TRP A 34 5.12 -11.28 13.91
C TRP A 34 5.42 -12.78 13.96
N HIS A 35 4.43 -13.59 13.63
CA HIS A 35 4.58 -14.99 13.25
C HIS A 35 4.51 -15.08 11.73
N LEU A 36 5.57 -15.58 11.10
CA LEU A 36 5.57 -15.91 9.68
C LEU A 36 4.72 -17.17 9.48
N THR A 37 3.66 -17.07 8.69
CA THR A 37 2.82 -18.24 8.34
C THR A 37 3.52 -19.10 7.29
N LYS A 38 3.07 -20.34 7.11
CA LYS A 38 3.63 -21.25 6.09
C LYS A 38 3.43 -20.73 4.67
N GLU A 39 2.41 -19.89 4.50
CA GLU A 39 2.04 -19.25 3.24
C GLU A 39 2.77 -17.93 3.04
N GLY A 40 3.65 -17.49 3.95
CA GLY A 40 4.40 -16.24 3.81
C GLY A 40 3.69 -14.99 4.35
N GLY A 41 2.61 -15.16 5.10
CA GLY A 41 1.89 -14.05 5.74
C GLY A 41 2.51 -13.65 7.09
N PHE A 42 2.29 -12.41 7.52
CA PHE A 42 2.75 -11.91 8.82
C PHE A 42 1.57 -11.76 9.77
N ARG A 43 1.44 -12.69 10.73
CA ARG A 43 0.42 -12.63 11.77
C ARG A 43 0.99 -11.94 13.00
N ILE A 44 0.35 -10.87 13.48
CA ILE A 44 0.81 -10.20 14.70
C ILE A 44 0.77 -11.19 15.88
N ARG A 45 1.78 -11.15 16.74
CA ARG A 45 1.80 -11.99 17.95
C ARG A 45 0.74 -11.51 18.94
N GLU A 46 0.21 -12.44 19.75
CA GLU A 46 -0.80 -12.13 20.77
C GLU A 46 -0.31 -11.16 21.85
N ASP A 47 1.00 -11.14 22.08
CA ASP A 47 1.67 -10.25 23.05
C ASP A 47 2.18 -8.93 22.43
N ALA A 48 1.95 -8.70 21.13
CA ALA A 48 2.37 -7.52 20.41
C ALA A 48 1.18 -6.64 20.00
N ALA A 49 1.31 -5.32 20.19
CA ALA A 49 0.31 -4.38 19.72
C ALA A 49 0.38 -4.22 18.18
N PRO A 50 -0.74 -4.32 17.45
CA PRO A 50 -0.79 -4.13 15.99
C PRO A 50 -0.15 -2.82 15.52
N ALA A 51 -0.39 -1.72 16.25
CA ALA A 51 0.22 -0.43 15.94
C ALA A 51 1.76 -0.47 16.00
N ASN A 52 2.33 -1.22 16.95
CA ASN A 52 3.77 -1.39 17.06
C ASN A 52 4.31 -2.28 15.94
N GLY A 53 3.62 -3.38 15.62
CA GLY A 53 3.96 -4.22 14.47
C GLY A 53 4.05 -3.41 13.18
N ILE A 54 3.00 -2.63 12.88
CA ILE A 54 2.97 -1.78 11.68
C ILE A 54 4.12 -0.77 11.70
N ARG A 55 4.34 -0.02 12.79
CA ARG A 55 5.43 0.97 12.87
C ARG A 55 6.81 0.36 12.74
N ASP A 56 7.01 -0.86 13.22
CA ASP A 56 8.28 -1.57 13.12
C ASP A 56 8.67 -1.85 11.67
N ILE A 57 7.71 -2.16 10.79
CA ILE A 57 7.98 -2.34 9.35
C ILE A 57 8.61 -1.09 8.73
N PHE A 58 8.19 0.12 9.15
CA PHE A 58 8.74 1.37 8.61
C PHE A 58 10.09 1.73 9.22
N SER A 59 10.33 1.34 10.47
CA SER A 59 11.55 1.69 11.20
C SER A 59 12.68 0.67 10.97
N ASN A 60 12.30 -0.58 10.70
CA ASN A 60 13.18 -1.73 10.56
C ASN A 60 12.87 -2.51 9.27
N GLY A 61 12.47 -1.82 8.19
CA GLY A 61 12.00 -2.44 6.94
C GLY A 61 12.98 -3.47 6.35
N TRP A 62 14.28 -3.27 6.55
CA TRP A 62 15.33 -4.23 6.19
C TRP A 62 15.17 -5.64 6.80
N ARG A 63 14.41 -5.79 7.89
CA ARG A 63 14.05 -7.08 8.51
C ARG A 63 12.87 -7.77 7.83
N TYR A 64 12.23 -7.10 6.88
CA TYR A 64 11.01 -7.54 6.23
C TYR A 64 11.24 -7.76 4.75
N ALA A 65 10.56 -8.76 4.20
CA ALA A 65 10.54 -9.03 2.78
C ALA A 65 9.19 -9.63 2.38
N THR A 66 8.50 -9.01 1.41
CA THR A 66 7.14 -9.41 1.00
C THR A 66 6.85 -8.97 -0.43
N GLU A 67 5.76 -9.47 -0.99
CA GLU A 67 5.32 -9.18 -2.35
C GLU A 67 4.51 -7.87 -2.46
N CYS A 68 4.13 -7.49 -3.68
CA CYS A 68 3.58 -6.16 -3.98
C CYS A 68 2.21 -5.89 -3.32
N ALA A 69 1.28 -6.85 -3.29
CA ALA A 69 -0.03 -6.71 -2.67
C ALA A 69 0.11 -6.44 -1.16
N THR A 70 0.83 -7.28 -0.43
CA THR A 70 1.08 -7.10 1.01
C THR A 70 1.74 -5.75 1.29
N ALA A 71 2.71 -5.32 0.47
CA ALA A 71 3.34 -4.01 0.62
C ALA A 71 2.33 -2.84 0.48
N THR A 72 1.41 -2.89 -0.48
CA THR A 72 0.35 -1.89 -0.60
C THR A 72 -0.61 -1.91 0.60
N VAL A 73 -0.97 -3.09 1.10
CA VAL A 73 -1.82 -3.26 2.28
C VAL A 73 -1.16 -2.69 3.54
N ILE A 74 0.16 -2.89 3.71
CA ILE A 74 0.94 -2.28 4.80
C ILE A 74 0.84 -0.75 4.75
N ALA A 75 0.96 -0.14 3.56
CA ALA A 75 0.82 1.31 3.40
C ALA A 75 -0.58 1.79 3.81
N VAL A 76 -1.63 1.03 3.48
CA VAL A 76 -3.00 1.33 3.91
C VAL A 76 -3.15 1.26 5.43
N TYR A 77 -2.71 0.17 6.08
CA TYR A 77 -2.78 0.05 7.54
C TYR A 77 -2.01 1.15 8.24
N ARG A 78 -0.86 1.55 7.73
CA ARG A 78 -0.09 2.69 8.27
C ARG A 78 -0.83 4.01 8.14
N GLY A 79 -1.52 4.23 7.01
CA GLY A 79 -2.39 5.38 6.79
C GLY A 79 -3.54 5.41 7.78
N VAL A 80 -4.24 4.28 7.98
CA VAL A 80 -5.33 4.15 8.97
C VAL A 80 -4.83 4.44 10.39
N LEU A 81 -3.70 3.84 10.79
CA LEU A 81 -3.06 4.08 12.08
C LEU A 81 -2.70 5.56 12.30
N ALA A 82 -2.38 6.31 11.23
CA ALA A 82 -2.07 7.73 11.34
C ALA A 82 -3.30 8.61 11.57
N THR A 83 -4.50 8.13 11.21
CA THR A 83 -5.76 8.88 11.32
C THR A 83 -6.66 8.44 12.47
N MET A 84 -6.29 7.36 13.17
CA MET A 84 -7.08 6.73 14.23
C MET A 84 -6.33 6.80 15.56
N ARG A 85 -7.05 6.80 16.68
CA ARG A 85 -6.41 6.64 17.99
C ARG A 85 -5.82 5.24 18.10
N GLU A 86 -4.60 5.15 18.63
CA GLU A 86 -3.89 3.89 18.74
C GLU A 86 -4.63 2.79 19.53
N PRO A 87 -5.32 3.07 20.66
CA PRO A 87 -6.10 2.04 21.35
C PRO A 87 -7.23 1.46 20.49
N ASP A 88 -7.87 2.29 19.66
CA ASP A 88 -8.95 1.84 18.76
C ASP A 88 -8.36 0.96 17.66
N PHE A 89 -7.22 1.35 17.08
CA PHE A 89 -6.51 0.56 16.08
C PHE A 89 -6.10 -0.82 16.62
N ASN A 90 -5.50 -0.84 17.81
CA ASN A 90 -5.09 -2.09 18.45
C ASN A 90 -6.27 -2.99 18.79
N SER A 91 -7.41 -2.42 19.17
CA SER A 91 -8.63 -3.18 19.45
C SER A 91 -9.29 -3.73 18.19
N LEU A 92 -9.33 -2.95 17.11
CA LEU A 92 -9.94 -3.36 15.84
C LEU A 92 -9.10 -4.43 15.12
N PHE A 93 -7.76 -4.34 15.21
CA PHE A 93 -6.85 -5.21 14.47
C PHE A 93 -6.04 -6.15 15.36
N SER A 94 -6.58 -6.59 16.51
CA SER A 94 -5.86 -7.35 17.55
C SER A 94 -5.32 -8.72 17.12
N GLY A 95 -5.67 -9.20 15.92
CA GLY A 95 -5.18 -10.44 15.31
C GLY A 95 -4.66 -10.25 13.88
N LEU A 96 -4.22 -9.03 13.56
CA LEU A 96 -3.81 -8.61 12.22
C LEU A 96 -2.95 -9.64 11.49
N LEU A 97 -3.37 -10.00 10.28
CA LEU A 97 -2.62 -10.79 9.32
C LEU A 97 -2.35 -9.92 8.09
N LEU A 98 -1.09 -9.80 7.71
CA LEU A 98 -0.66 -9.19 6.45
C LEU A 98 -0.31 -10.31 5.46
N TYR A 99 -1.11 -10.49 4.41
CA TYR A 99 -0.89 -11.56 3.43
C TYR A 99 -1.69 -11.32 2.15
N ASP A 100 -1.03 -11.08 1.02
CA ASP A 100 -1.69 -10.77 -0.27
C ASP A 100 -2.76 -9.66 -0.08
N TRP A 101 -3.92 -9.82 -0.72
CA TRP A 101 -5.14 -9.06 -0.48
C TRP A 101 -6.01 -9.62 0.66
N HIS A 102 -5.51 -10.53 1.51
CA HIS A 102 -6.19 -10.82 2.78
C HIS A 102 -6.12 -9.57 3.65
N THR A 103 -7.17 -8.79 3.55
CA THR A 103 -7.47 -7.69 4.43
C THR A 103 -8.52 -8.16 5.41
N ASP A 104 -8.41 -7.72 6.67
CA ASP A 104 -9.50 -7.87 7.62
C ASP A 104 -10.82 -7.38 6.99
N SER A 105 -11.93 -8.07 7.22
CA SER A 105 -13.26 -7.66 6.75
C SER A 105 -13.60 -6.21 7.12
N ASP A 106 -12.95 -5.67 8.14
CA ASP A 106 -13.08 -4.29 8.60
C ASP A 106 -12.33 -3.26 7.74
N LEU A 107 -11.39 -3.66 6.86
CA LEU A 107 -10.75 -2.71 5.94
C LEU A 107 -11.68 -2.30 4.78
N ARG A 108 -12.66 -3.14 4.44
CA ARG A 108 -13.72 -2.92 3.43
C ARG A 108 -13.21 -2.25 2.15
N LEU A 109 -12.48 -2.98 1.32
CA LEU A 109 -12.04 -2.48 0.01
C LEU A 109 -13.22 -2.40 -0.97
N THR A 110 -13.37 -1.24 -1.62
CA THR A 110 -14.34 -1.01 -2.69
C THR A 110 -13.63 -0.92 -4.04
N VAL A 111 -14.29 -1.38 -5.10
CA VAL A 111 -13.80 -1.30 -6.48
C VAL A 111 -14.73 -0.38 -7.29
N ARG A 112 -14.15 0.56 -8.03
CA ARG A 112 -14.85 1.32 -9.09
C ARG A 112 -14.09 1.22 -10.41
N GLN A 113 -14.80 1.37 -11.53
CA GLN A 113 -14.20 1.41 -12.87
C GLN A 113 -14.13 2.86 -13.34
N ASP A 114 -13.00 3.51 -13.03
CA ASP A 114 -12.62 4.82 -13.57
C ASP A 114 -11.19 5.18 -13.10
N ALA A 115 -10.18 4.57 -13.71
CA ALA A 115 -8.79 4.85 -13.33
C ALA A 115 -8.34 6.25 -13.71
N LYS A 116 -9.01 6.90 -14.67
CA LYS A 116 -8.71 8.29 -15.07
C LYS A 116 -9.12 9.28 -13.98
N GLU A 117 -10.19 8.99 -13.26
CA GLU A 117 -10.63 9.73 -12.07
C GLU A 117 -10.08 9.14 -10.75
N SER A 118 -8.90 8.50 -10.80
CA SER A 118 -8.20 8.06 -9.59
C SER A 118 -7.52 9.23 -8.87
N PHE A 119 -7.56 9.21 -7.54
CA PHE A 119 -6.97 10.22 -6.67
C PHE A 119 -5.72 9.69 -5.96
N PRO A 120 -4.80 10.56 -5.50
CA PRO A 120 -3.75 10.16 -4.58
C PRO A 120 -4.28 9.32 -3.41
N GLY A 121 -3.55 8.26 -3.08
CA GLY A 121 -3.91 7.25 -2.09
C GLY A 121 -4.87 6.16 -2.58
N ASP A 122 -5.38 6.24 -3.83
CA ASP A 122 -6.06 5.09 -4.45
C ASP A 122 -5.06 3.96 -4.76
N LEU A 123 -5.52 2.72 -4.66
CA LEU A 123 -4.80 1.54 -5.09
C LEU A 123 -5.19 1.22 -6.53
N LEU A 124 -4.19 0.95 -7.38
CA LEU A 124 -4.38 0.65 -8.79
C LEU A 124 -3.58 -0.60 -9.17
N TYR A 125 -3.79 -1.09 -10.39
CA TYR A 125 -3.11 -2.28 -10.87
C TYR A 125 -2.62 -2.11 -12.30
N PHE A 126 -1.32 -2.32 -12.53
CA PHE A 126 -0.77 -2.49 -13.86
C PHE A 126 -0.82 -3.97 -14.24
N ALA A 127 -1.57 -4.32 -15.29
CA ALA A 127 -1.63 -5.68 -15.79
C ALA A 127 -0.54 -5.93 -16.81
N ASN A 128 0.06 -7.12 -16.76
CA ASN A 128 0.92 -7.66 -17.81
C ASN A 128 0.23 -8.89 -18.43
N PRO A 129 -0.60 -8.71 -19.47
CA PRO A 129 -1.47 -9.79 -19.97
C PRO A 129 -0.70 -10.95 -20.61
N ASP A 130 0.51 -10.67 -21.09
CA ASP A 130 1.37 -11.60 -21.83
C ASP A 130 2.65 -11.94 -21.04
N PHE A 131 2.56 -11.92 -19.70
CA PHE A 131 3.66 -12.31 -18.81
C PHE A 131 4.19 -13.72 -19.12
N ASP A 132 5.46 -13.96 -18.81
CA ASP A 132 6.05 -15.30 -18.91
C ASP A 132 5.44 -16.22 -17.84
N PRO A 133 4.79 -17.34 -18.18
CA PRO A 133 4.17 -18.23 -17.19
C PRO A 133 5.16 -18.82 -16.19
N ASP A 134 6.45 -18.91 -16.54
CA ASP A 134 7.50 -19.37 -15.62
C ASP A 134 7.93 -18.29 -14.62
N ASP A 135 7.47 -17.05 -14.79
CA ASP A 135 7.79 -15.87 -13.96
C ASP A 135 6.49 -15.14 -13.54
N ALA A 136 5.57 -15.89 -12.94
CA ALA A 136 4.19 -15.47 -12.68
C ALA A 136 4.05 -14.25 -11.73
N ILE A 137 5.10 -13.90 -10.99
CA ILE A 137 5.14 -12.72 -10.15
C ILE A 137 5.04 -11.42 -10.97
N TRP A 138 5.45 -11.42 -12.24
CA TRP A 138 5.33 -10.26 -13.13
C TRP A 138 4.05 -10.23 -13.96
N ARG A 139 3.02 -10.98 -13.56
CA ARG A 139 1.66 -10.88 -14.15
C ARG A 139 1.04 -9.49 -14.01
N GLY A 140 1.60 -8.66 -13.13
CA GLY A 140 1.24 -7.27 -12.96
C GLY A 140 1.82 -6.69 -11.68
N GLU A 141 1.39 -5.49 -11.34
CA GLU A 141 1.91 -4.73 -10.21
C GLU A 141 0.79 -3.97 -9.51
N ASN A 142 0.63 -4.22 -8.21
CA ASN A 142 -0.24 -3.44 -7.33
C ASN A 142 0.48 -2.15 -6.94
N VAL A 143 -0.21 -1.01 -7.01
CA VAL A 143 0.40 0.28 -6.71
C VAL A 143 -0.46 1.17 -5.83
N VAL A 144 0.18 2.07 -5.09
CA VAL A 144 -0.46 3.24 -4.48
C VAL A 144 -0.22 4.45 -5.38
N LYS A 145 -1.28 5.17 -5.78
CA LYS A 145 -1.14 6.43 -6.52
C LYS A 145 -0.59 7.53 -5.61
N ILE A 146 0.56 8.10 -5.96
CA ILE A 146 1.19 9.20 -5.24
C ILE A 146 0.73 10.55 -5.80
N SER A 147 0.74 10.68 -7.13
CA SER A 147 0.23 11.83 -7.88
C SER A 147 -0.16 11.38 -9.30
N ASP A 148 -0.47 12.33 -10.20
CA ASP A 148 -1.04 12.05 -11.52
C ASP A 148 -0.36 10.90 -12.29
N ASN A 149 0.97 10.96 -12.41
CA ASN A 149 1.78 9.92 -13.05
C ASN A 149 2.95 9.48 -12.15
N LEU A 150 2.70 9.35 -10.85
CA LEU A 150 3.67 8.76 -9.91
C LEU A 150 2.97 7.72 -9.05
N TYR A 151 3.61 6.59 -8.92
CA TYR A 151 3.08 5.41 -8.25
C TYR A 151 4.15 4.81 -7.36
N TYR A 152 3.76 4.42 -6.16
CA TYR A 152 4.54 3.48 -5.37
C TYR A 152 4.15 2.06 -5.80
N GLY A 153 5.10 1.34 -6.39
CA GLY A 153 5.03 -0.10 -6.63
C GLY A 153 6.20 -0.78 -5.92
N HIS A 154 6.02 -2.00 -5.45
CA HIS A 154 7.06 -2.78 -4.78
C HIS A 154 7.37 -4.00 -5.66
N PRO A 155 8.51 -4.05 -6.37
CA PRO A 155 9.81 -3.52 -5.96
C PRO A 155 10.22 -2.17 -6.56
N PHE A 156 9.39 -1.56 -7.41
CA PHE A 156 9.78 -0.40 -8.23
C PHE A 156 10.15 0.87 -7.44
N GLY A 157 9.69 1.01 -6.19
CA GLY A 157 9.71 2.25 -5.45
C GLY A 157 8.69 3.25 -5.98
N ILE A 158 8.99 4.54 -5.86
CA ILE A 158 8.15 5.62 -6.42
C ILE A 158 8.64 5.98 -7.81
N VAL A 159 7.86 5.63 -8.83
CA VAL A 159 8.23 5.81 -10.23
C VAL A 159 7.05 6.23 -11.11
N PRO A 160 7.32 6.79 -12.30
CA PRO A 160 6.29 6.99 -13.32
C PRO A 160 5.68 5.69 -13.82
N GLY A 161 4.42 5.73 -14.26
CA GLY A 161 3.71 4.53 -14.74
C GLY A 161 4.40 3.85 -15.92
N GLU A 162 5.07 4.64 -16.77
CA GLU A 162 5.86 4.13 -17.90
C GLU A 162 7.02 3.26 -17.45
N THR A 163 7.60 3.53 -16.28
CA THR A 163 8.69 2.73 -15.70
C THR A 163 8.18 1.36 -15.27
N ILE A 164 6.99 1.32 -14.66
CA ILE A 164 6.33 0.06 -14.25
C ILE A 164 5.97 -0.76 -15.50
N VAL A 165 5.34 -0.13 -16.50
CA VAL A 165 5.01 -0.78 -17.77
C VAL A 165 6.26 -1.32 -18.47
N ALA A 166 7.34 -0.54 -18.53
CA ALA A 166 8.60 -0.96 -19.12
C ALA A 166 9.24 -2.12 -18.35
N GLY A 167 9.15 -2.13 -17.01
CA GLY A 167 9.59 -3.24 -16.17
C GLY A 167 8.83 -4.52 -16.47
N LEU A 168 7.49 -4.48 -16.36
CA LEU A 168 6.62 -5.62 -16.65
C LEU A 168 6.82 -6.18 -18.07
N ASN A 169 6.98 -5.29 -19.06
CA ASN A 169 7.19 -5.68 -20.45
C ASN A 169 8.49 -6.49 -20.70
N ARG A 170 9.46 -6.46 -19.78
CA ARG A 170 10.68 -7.27 -19.85
C ARG A 170 10.45 -8.72 -19.44
N HIS A 171 9.38 -8.99 -18.70
CA HIS A 171 9.00 -10.32 -18.20
C HIS A 171 7.80 -10.88 -18.97
N ARG A 172 7.74 -10.61 -20.28
CA ARG A 172 6.74 -11.19 -21.17
C ARG A 172 7.27 -12.47 -21.80
N ARG A 173 6.35 -13.35 -22.18
CA ARG A 173 6.68 -14.52 -22.98
C ARG A 173 7.41 -14.11 -24.27
N PRO A 174 8.37 -14.93 -24.76
CA PRO A 174 9.13 -14.63 -25.97
C PRO A 174 8.23 -14.30 -27.18
N GLY A 175 8.57 -13.23 -27.89
CA GLY A 175 7.86 -12.80 -29.11
C GLY A 175 6.57 -12.01 -28.87
N SER A 176 6.16 -11.73 -27.62
CA SER A 176 4.98 -10.90 -27.37
C SER A 176 5.18 -9.43 -27.76
N SER A 177 4.16 -8.87 -28.42
CA SER A 177 4.04 -7.43 -28.70
C SER A 177 2.96 -6.75 -27.85
N VAL A 178 2.26 -7.48 -26.98
CA VAL A 178 1.18 -6.94 -26.15
C VAL A 178 1.79 -6.26 -24.93
N SER A 179 1.58 -4.95 -24.77
CA SER A 179 2.14 -4.18 -23.66
C SER A 179 1.35 -4.41 -22.37
N ALA A 180 2.05 -4.37 -21.24
CA ALA A 180 1.46 -4.07 -19.95
C ALA A 180 0.77 -2.69 -19.97
N TYR A 181 -0.25 -2.52 -19.13
CA TYR A 181 -1.09 -1.33 -19.08
C TYR A 181 -1.75 -1.15 -17.71
N LEU A 182 -2.14 0.08 -17.38
CA LEU A 182 -2.94 0.38 -16.18
C LEU A 182 -4.39 -0.12 -16.39
N LYS A 183 -4.87 -1.02 -15.54
CA LYS A 183 -6.28 -1.44 -15.56
C LYS A 183 -7.17 -0.27 -15.12
N ASP A 184 -8.42 -0.31 -15.56
CA ASP A 184 -9.42 0.71 -15.22
C ASP A 184 -10.00 0.54 -13.80
N ASP A 185 -9.68 -0.58 -13.14
CA ASP A 185 -10.10 -0.89 -11.78
C ASP A 185 -9.36 0.00 -10.78
N VAL A 186 -10.11 0.72 -9.95
CA VAL A 186 -9.61 1.49 -8.81
C VAL A 186 -10.08 0.84 -7.52
N VAL A 187 -9.13 0.37 -6.72
CA VAL A 187 -9.37 -0.19 -5.39
C VAL A 187 -9.13 0.90 -4.34
N TYR A 188 -10.04 1.03 -3.39
CA TYR A 188 -9.87 2.00 -2.32
C TYR A 188 -10.52 1.53 -1.02
N PRO A 189 -9.94 1.87 0.16
CA PRO A 189 -10.60 1.61 1.44
C PRO A 189 -11.95 2.31 1.49
N ASP A 190 -12.96 1.71 2.14
CA ASP A 190 -14.24 2.38 2.43
C ASP A 190 -14.00 3.57 3.36
N TYR A 191 -13.69 4.71 2.75
CA TYR A 191 -13.37 5.94 3.45
C TYR A 191 -14.53 6.41 4.32
N ALA A 192 -15.77 6.13 3.93
CA ALA A 192 -16.95 6.52 4.70
C ALA A 192 -17.00 5.72 6.00
N TYR A 193 -16.84 4.40 5.92
CA TYR A 193 -16.76 3.52 7.09
C TYR A 193 -15.55 3.86 7.98
N LEU A 194 -14.34 3.97 7.42
CA LEU A 194 -13.14 4.23 8.21
C LEU A 194 -13.13 5.62 8.85
N SER A 195 -13.78 6.61 8.23
CA SER A 195 -13.88 7.97 8.78
C SER A 195 -14.64 8.04 10.11
N GLN A 196 -15.51 7.08 10.42
CA GLN A 196 -16.21 7.03 11.71
C GLN A 196 -15.28 6.76 12.89
N PHE A 197 -14.11 6.17 12.61
CA PHE A 197 -13.06 5.89 13.59
C PHE A 197 -11.90 6.89 13.51
N ALA A 198 -11.97 7.85 12.58
CA ALA A 198 -11.01 8.93 12.55
C ALA A 198 -11.08 9.64 13.90
N ALA A 199 -9.91 9.95 14.48
CA ALA A 199 -9.85 10.71 15.71
C ALA A 199 -10.63 12.02 15.49
N VAL A 200 -11.82 12.15 16.08
CA VAL A 200 -12.60 13.39 16.06
C VAL A 200 -11.64 14.48 16.52
N GLY A 201 -11.35 15.41 15.61
CA GLY A 201 -10.23 16.34 15.75
C GLY A 201 -10.22 16.97 17.14
N ASP A 202 -9.06 16.95 17.79
CA ASP A 202 -8.80 17.88 18.88
C ASP A 202 -9.03 19.29 18.31
N PRO A 203 -10.00 20.08 18.80
CA PRO A 203 -10.31 21.42 18.29
C PRO A 203 -9.11 22.39 18.37
N ARG A 204 -7.98 21.98 18.94
CA ARG A 204 -6.74 22.77 19.03
C ARG A 204 -5.80 22.67 17.83
N ARG A 205 -6.08 21.84 16.81
CA ARG A 205 -5.21 21.74 15.62
C ARG A 205 -5.99 21.86 14.32
N ILE A 206 -6.40 23.09 14.00
CA ILE A 206 -6.81 23.48 12.65
C ILE A 206 -5.58 24.06 11.94
N PHE A 207 -5.04 23.34 10.95
CA PHE A 207 -4.11 23.92 9.98
C PHE A 207 -4.92 24.40 8.77
N ALA A 208 -5.24 25.69 8.73
CA ALA A 208 -5.75 26.33 7.53
C ALA A 208 -4.57 26.95 6.77
N ARG A 209 -4.21 26.39 5.60
CA ARG A 209 -3.31 27.04 4.64
C ARG A 209 -4.16 27.83 3.66
N ILE A 210 -4.27 29.15 3.87
CA ILE A 210 -4.93 30.07 2.95
C ILE A 210 -3.87 30.67 1.99
N GLY A 211 -4.09 30.43 0.69
CA GLY A 211 -3.60 31.15 -0.50
C GLY A 211 -2.24 31.86 -0.48
N SER A 212 -1.33 31.44 -1.36
CA SER A 212 -0.22 32.28 -1.83
C SER A 212 -0.50 32.77 -3.25
N ARG A 213 -1.14 33.94 -3.39
CA ARG A 213 -1.04 34.76 -4.61
C ARG A 213 0.05 35.81 -4.40
N ARG A 214 1.02 35.87 -5.32
CA ARG A 214 1.88 37.03 -5.52
C ARG A 214 1.61 37.58 -6.91
N TYR A 215 1.09 38.79 -6.98
CA TYR A 215 1.24 39.65 -8.14
C TYR A 215 2.47 40.52 -7.89
N VAL A 216 3.35 40.60 -8.88
CA VAL A 216 4.41 41.61 -8.94
C VAL A 216 4.06 42.46 -10.15
N TRP A 217 3.96 43.77 -9.92
CA TRP A 217 3.63 44.80 -10.89
C TRP A 217 4.72 44.96 -11.95
#